data_AF-A0A376ZPH9-F1
#
_entry.id   AF-A0A376ZPH9-F1
#
_cell.length_a   1.000
_cell.length_b   1.000
_cell.length_c   1.000
_cell.angle_alpha   90.00
_cell.angle_beta   90.00
_cell.angle_gamma   90.00
#
_symmetry.space_group_name_H-M   'P 1'
#
loop_
_entity.id
_entity.type
_entity.pdbx_description
1 polymer ?
#
loop_
_entity_poly.entity_id
_entity_poly.type
_entity_poly.pdbx_seq_one_letter_code
_entity_poly.pdbx_strand_id
1 'polypeptide(L)'
;MVLRWSDGSYLEDQDMWRMSGIFRDVSLLHKPSTQISDFHVATHFNDDFSRAVLEAEVQMYGELRDELRVTVSLWQGETQVASGTAPFGGEIIDERGGYADRVTLRLNVENPKLWSAEIPNLYRAVVELHTADGTLIEAEASDVGFREVRIENGLLLLNGKPLLIRGVNRHEHHPLHGQVMDEQTMVQDILLMKQNNFNAVRCSHYPNHPLWYTLCDRYGLYVVDEATLKPTAWCQ
;
A
#
# COMPACT_ATOMS: atom_id res chain seq x y z
N MET A 1 9.12 -15.17 24.88
CA MET A 1 8.29 -16.41 24.92
C MET A 1 7.22 -16.27 23.85
N VAL A 2 7.06 -17.26 22.96
CA VAL A 2 5.97 -17.27 21.96
C VAL A 2 4.90 -18.23 22.48
N LEU A 3 3.69 -17.72 22.69
CA LEU A 3 2.57 -18.50 23.21
C LEU A 3 1.70 -18.98 22.05
N ARG A 4 1.35 -20.27 22.05
CA ARG A 4 0.49 -20.86 21.02
C ARG A 4 -0.97 -20.44 21.17
N TRP A 5 -1.43 -20.19 22.39
CA TRP A 5 -2.81 -19.84 22.70
C TRP A 5 -2.85 -18.56 23.54
N SER A 6 -3.75 -17.66 23.18
CA SER A 6 -4.04 -16.40 23.89
C SER A 6 -5.53 -16.06 23.72
N ASP A 7 -5.99 -14.98 24.33
CA ASP A 7 -7.31 -14.40 24.04
C ASP A 7 -7.48 -14.03 22.56
N GLY A 8 -6.40 -13.65 21.87
CA GLY A 8 -6.40 -13.42 20.43
C GLY A 8 -6.77 -14.65 19.60
N SER A 9 -6.54 -15.87 20.09
CA SER A 9 -6.89 -17.10 19.38
C SER A 9 -8.41 -17.26 19.14
N TYR A 10 -9.27 -16.60 19.93
CA TYR A 10 -10.72 -16.56 19.68
C TYR A 10 -11.09 -15.75 18.43
N LEU A 11 -10.21 -14.85 17.98
CA LEU A 11 -10.38 -14.04 16.77
C LEU A 11 -9.75 -14.71 15.54
N GLU A 12 -8.95 -15.75 15.73
CA GLU A 12 -8.13 -16.43 14.72
C GLU A 12 -8.58 -17.88 14.48
N ASP A 13 -9.89 -18.09 14.31
CA ASP A 13 -10.50 -19.42 14.11
C ASP A 13 -10.62 -19.80 12.63
N GLN A 14 -9.67 -19.38 11.79
CA GLN A 14 -9.69 -19.73 10.37
C GLN A 14 -9.69 -21.26 10.16
N ASP A 15 -10.35 -21.68 9.08
CA ASP A 15 -10.39 -23.08 8.63
C ASP A 15 -9.06 -23.42 7.94
N MET A 16 -8.03 -23.57 8.77
CA MET A 16 -6.66 -23.82 8.38
C MET A 16 -5.91 -24.57 9.50
N TRP A 17 -4.73 -25.08 9.19
CA TRP A 17 -3.84 -25.71 10.16
C TRP A 17 -3.47 -24.77 11.31
N ARG A 18 -3.61 -25.23 12.57
CA ARG A 18 -3.29 -24.45 13.78
C ARG A 18 -1.81 -24.57 14.13
N MET A 19 -1.00 -23.65 13.63
CA MET A 19 0.45 -23.55 13.85
C MET A 19 0.81 -22.37 14.78
N SER A 20 2.08 -22.25 15.16
CA SER A 20 2.58 -21.14 15.98
C SER A 20 4.09 -20.98 15.83
N GLY A 21 4.60 -19.78 16.02
CA GLY A 21 6.04 -19.48 15.98
C GLY A 21 6.29 -18.08 15.43
N ILE A 22 7.56 -17.76 15.22
CA ILE A 22 7.94 -16.60 14.41
C ILE A 22 7.98 -17.11 12.96
N PHE A 23 6.88 -16.95 12.23
CA PHE A 23 6.67 -17.56 10.91
C PHE A 23 6.78 -16.55 9.74
N ARG A 24 7.14 -15.31 10.03
CA ARG A 24 7.47 -14.25 9.07
C ARG A 24 8.79 -13.59 9.47
N ASP A 25 9.29 -12.71 8.61
CA ASP A 25 10.57 -12.04 8.77
C ASP A 25 10.70 -11.25 10.08
N VAL A 26 11.91 -11.21 10.61
CA VAL A 26 12.32 -10.32 11.70
C VAL A 26 13.39 -9.39 11.16
N SER A 27 13.15 -8.09 11.24
CA SER A 27 14.07 -7.07 10.73
C SER A 27 14.50 -6.10 11.85
N LEU A 28 15.65 -5.46 11.63
CA LEU A 28 16.08 -4.29 12.38
C LEU A 28 16.05 -3.10 11.43
N LEU A 29 15.26 -2.08 11.77
CA LEU A 29 15.15 -0.85 11.01
C LEU A 29 15.81 0.28 11.80
N HIS A 30 16.84 0.90 11.22
CA HIS A 30 17.50 2.08 11.80
C HIS A 30 16.95 3.34 11.13
N LYS A 31 16.31 4.20 11.91
CA LYS A 31 15.73 5.48 11.47
C LYS A 31 16.42 6.63 12.19
N PRO A 32 16.59 7.81 11.55
CA PRO A 32 17.10 8.99 12.22
C PRO A 32 16.16 9.47 13.34
N SER A 33 16.66 10.25 14.30
CA SER A 33 15.82 10.79 15.38
C SER A 33 14.70 11.71 14.88
N THR A 34 14.96 12.42 13.77
CA THR A 34 13.97 13.19 13.00
C THR A 34 13.70 12.43 11.71
N GLN A 35 12.49 11.90 11.55
CA GLN A 35 12.16 10.91 10.52
C GLN A 35 10.75 11.10 9.96
N ILE A 36 10.54 10.63 8.74
CA ILE A 36 9.24 10.29 8.16
C ILE A 36 8.66 9.16 8.99
N SER A 37 7.55 9.44 9.66
CA SER A 37 6.82 8.49 10.51
C SER A 37 5.66 7.82 9.79
N ASP A 38 5.07 8.52 8.82
CA ASP A 38 3.98 8.00 8.00
C ASP A 38 3.88 8.79 6.69
N PHE A 39 3.35 8.16 5.65
CA PHE A 39 2.95 8.86 4.43
C PHE A 39 1.79 8.15 3.73
N HIS A 40 0.86 8.94 3.20
CA HIS A 40 -0.29 8.48 2.42
C HIS A 40 -0.23 9.03 1.01
N VAL A 41 -0.48 8.18 0.02
CA VAL A 41 -0.58 8.59 -1.39
C VAL A 41 -2.00 8.36 -1.89
N ALA A 42 -2.63 9.43 -2.36
CA ALA A 42 -3.93 9.39 -3.04
C ALA A 42 -3.79 9.91 -4.48
N THR A 43 -4.63 9.39 -5.38
CA THR A 43 -4.71 9.85 -6.76
C THR A 43 -6.14 10.20 -7.11
N HIS A 44 -6.37 11.46 -7.48
CA HIS A 44 -7.68 11.98 -7.87
C HIS A 44 -7.69 12.29 -9.36
N PHE A 45 -8.80 12.03 -10.04
CA PHE A 45 -8.93 12.20 -11.49
C PHE A 45 -9.98 13.24 -11.86
N ASN A 46 -9.88 13.74 -13.08
CA ASN A 46 -11.04 14.33 -13.75
C ASN A 46 -11.90 13.24 -14.44
N ASP A 47 -13.06 13.64 -14.94
CA ASP A 47 -14.10 12.74 -15.45
C ASP A 47 -13.64 11.74 -16.54
N ASP A 48 -12.69 12.15 -17.39
CA ASP A 48 -12.19 11.35 -18.53
C ASP A 48 -10.81 10.71 -18.28
N PHE A 49 -10.29 10.81 -17.06
CA PHE A 49 -8.97 10.30 -16.65
C PHE A 49 -7.77 10.89 -17.42
N SER A 50 -7.95 11.99 -18.16
CA SER A 50 -6.84 12.67 -18.87
C SER A 50 -5.93 13.45 -17.93
N ARG A 51 -6.37 13.73 -16.70
CA ARG A 51 -5.59 14.45 -15.69
C ARG A 51 -5.77 13.80 -14.33
N ALA A 52 -4.69 13.76 -13.57
CA ALA A 52 -4.71 13.36 -12.18
C ALA A 52 -3.96 14.33 -11.28
N VAL A 53 -4.36 14.37 -10.01
CA VAL A 53 -3.58 14.97 -8.93
C VAL A 53 -3.11 13.83 -8.03
N LEU A 54 -1.80 13.68 -7.91
CA LEU A 54 -1.21 12.88 -6.84
C LEU A 54 -1.13 13.75 -5.59
N GLU A 55 -1.84 13.35 -4.54
CA GLU A 55 -1.78 13.97 -3.23
C GLU A 55 -0.96 13.08 -2.30
N ALA A 56 0.08 13.64 -1.69
CA ALA A 56 0.94 12.96 -0.74
C ALA A 56 0.90 13.69 0.60
N GLU A 57 0.27 13.08 1.61
CA GLU A 57 0.34 13.54 3.01
C GLU A 57 1.55 12.86 3.66
N VAL A 58 2.44 13.65 4.26
CA VAL A 58 3.65 13.17 4.92
C VAL A 58 3.66 13.67 6.36
N GLN A 59 3.95 12.76 7.29
CA GLN A 59 4.00 13.02 8.73
C GLN A 59 5.40 12.73 9.26
N MET A 60 5.91 13.57 10.14
CA MET A 60 7.21 13.35 10.78
C MET A 60 7.12 13.05 12.27
N TYR A 61 8.12 12.33 12.78
CA TYR A 61 8.41 12.19 14.19
C TYR A 61 9.79 12.77 14.49
N GLY A 62 9.93 13.46 15.63
CA GLY A 62 11.17 14.09 16.07
C GLY A 62 11.02 15.60 16.32
N GLU A 63 12.15 16.30 16.38
CA GLU A 63 12.16 17.75 16.62
C GLU A 63 11.83 18.50 15.33
N LEU A 64 10.72 19.26 15.35
CA LEU A 64 10.33 20.14 14.26
C LEU A 64 11.28 21.35 14.21
N ARG A 65 11.84 21.63 13.04
CA ARG A 65 12.69 22.81 12.80
C ARG A 65 12.32 23.49 11.49
N ASP A 66 12.47 24.81 11.45
CA ASP A 66 12.05 25.63 10.30
C ASP A 66 12.82 25.33 9.02
N GLU A 67 14.01 24.74 9.11
CA GLU A 67 14.79 24.29 7.95
C GLU A 67 14.28 22.99 7.33
N LEU A 68 13.42 22.22 7.99
CA LEU A 68 12.95 20.93 7.46
C LEU A 68 12.04 21.13 6.24
N ARG A 69 12.26 20.29 5.23
CA ARG A 69 11.51 20.26 3.98
C ARG A 69 11.18 18.82 3.62
N VAL A 70 10.04 18.66 2.98
CA VAL A 70 9.64 17.42 2.33
C VAL A 70 9.61 17.67 0.83
N THR A 71 10.30 16.81 0.07
CA THR A 71 10.16 16.74 -1.39
C THR A 71 9.46 15.45 -1.75
N VAL A 72 8.42 15.54 -2.58
CA VAL A 72 7.78 14.39 -3.20
C VAL A 72 8.03 14.45 -4.68
N SER A 73 8.71 13.43 -5.21
CA SER A 73 9.05 13.31 -6.61
C SER A 73 8.44 12.05 -7.20
N LEU A 74 7.76 12.19 -8.34
CA LEU A 74 7.11 11.09 -9.05
C LEU A 74 7.91 10.74 -10.30
N TRP A 75 8.18 9.45 -10.49
CA TRP A 75 9.01 8.93 -11.59
C TRP A 75 8.27 7.88 -12.42
N GLN A 76 8.48 7.92 -13.73
CA GLN A 76 8.11 6.86 -14.66
C GLN A 76 9.37 6.25 -15.26
N GLY A 77 9.81 5.11 -14.72
CA GLY A 77 11.13 4.57 -15.01
C GLY A 77 12.21 5.58 -14.59
N GLU A 78 13.05 6.00 -15.53
CA GLU A 78 14.13 6.98 -15.29
C GLU A 78 13.68 8.44 -15.49
N THR A 79 12.43 8.68 -15.89
CA THR A 79 11.93 10.03 -16.17
C THR A 79 11.15 10.59 -14.99
N GLN A 80 11.61 11.71 -14.41
CA GLN A 80 10.86 12.46 -13.41
C GLN A 80 9.68 13.15 -14.08
N VAL A 81 8.46 12.85 -13.64
CA VAL A 81 7.22 13.38 -14.24
C VAL A 81 6.65 14.57 -13.48
N ALA A 82 6.86 14.63 -12.17
CA ALA A 82 6.43 15.73 -11.33
C ALA A 82 7.27 15.77 -10.04
N SER A 83 7.38 16.94 -9.43
CA SER A 83 7.94 17.09 -8.09
C SER A 83 7.42 18.35 -7.42
N GLY A 84 7.35 18.31 -6.10
CA GLY A 84 6.98 19.42 -5.25
C GLY A 84 7.77 19.36 -3.96
N THR A 85 8.05 20.54 -3.40
CA THR A 85 8.78 20.69 -2.14
C THR A 85 8.04 21.68 -1.25
N ALA A 86 7.88 21.35 0.02
CA ALA A 86 7.23 22.22 0.99
C ALA A 86 7.85 22.06 2.39
N PRO A 87 7.80 23.10 3.25
CA PRO A 87 8.04 22.94 4.68
C PRO A 87 6.87 22.19 5.35
N PHE A 88 7.08 21.72 6.57
CA PHE A 88 5.99 21.23 7.42
C PHE A 88 5.02 22.35 7.82
N GLY A 89 3.77 21.98 8.06
CA GLY A 89 2.67 22.88 8.37
C GLY A 89 1.43 22.56 7.52
N GLY A 90 0.49 21.80 8.10
CA GLY A 90 -0.78 21.48 7.47
C GLY A 90 -1.78 22.64 7.45
N GLU A 91 -2.82 22.50 6.63
CA GLU A 91 -3.96 23.41 6.61
C GLU A 91 -4.67 23.45 7.98
N ILE A 92 -5.37 24.55 8.28
CA ILE A 92 -6.17 24.66 9.51
C ILE A 92 -7.33 23.67 9.43
N ILE A 93 -7.43 22.79 10.42
CA ILE A 93 -8.47 21.75 10.49
C ILE A 93 -9.59 22.11 11.46
N ASP A 94 -9.28 22.87 12.51
CA ASP A 94 -10.22 23.27 13.56
C ASP A 94 -9.79 24.58 14.25
N GLU A 95 -10.49 24.98 15.32
CA GLU A 95 -10.22 26.21 16.06
C GLU A 95 -8.85 26.24 16.76
N ARG A 96 -8.16 25.09 16.89
CA ARG A 96 -6.81 24.98 17.45
C ARG A 96 -5.70 25.08 16.40
N GLY A 97 -6.05 25.17 15.11
CA GLY A 97 -5.10 25.32 14.02
C GLY A 97 -5.01 24.07 13.14
N GLY A 98 -3.80 23.77 12.67
CA GLY A 98 -3.48 22.60 11.83
C GLY A 98 -2.40 21.73 12.47
N TYR A 99 -2.04 20.64 11.80
CA TYR A 99 -0.93 19.79 12.21
C TYR A 99 0.41 20.40 11.79
N ALA A 100 1.23 20.81 12.76
CA ALA A 100 2.55 21.39 12.51
C ALA A 100 3.60 20.36 12.03
N ASP A 101 3.37 19.09 12.32
CA ASP A 101 4.22 17.93 12.01
C ASP A 101 3.82 17.22 10.70
N ARG A 102 2.89 17.79 9.94
CA ARG A 102 2.39 17.24 8.67
C ARG A 102 2.51 18.22 7.52
N VAL A 103 2.57 17.70 6.31
CA VAL A 103 2.51 18.48 5.06
C VAL A 103 1.83 17.66 3.98
N THR A 104 1.02 18.33 3.16
CA THR A 104 0.35 17.73 2.00
C THR A 104 0.88 18.36 0.73
N LEU A 105 1.51 17.55 -0.13
CA LEU A 105 1.98 17.97 -1.44
C LEU A 105 1.04 17.47 -2.53
N ARG A 106 0.76 18.32 -3.52
CA ARG A 106 -0.15 18.02 -4.64
C ARG A 106 0.59 18.20 -5.95
N LEU A 107 0.71 17.10 -6.70
CA LEU A 107 1.41 17.05 -7.98
C LEU A 107 0.43 16.78 -9.10
N ASN A 108 0.33 17.70 -10.05
CA ASN A 108 -0.47 17.49 -11.26
C ASN A 108 0.25 16.53 -12.22
N VAL A 109 -0.49 15.58 -12.77
CA VAL A 109 -0.01 14.60 -13.74
C VAL A 109 -0.95 14.60 -14.93
N GLU A 110 -0.43 15.06 -16.07
CA GLU A 110 -1.14 15.06 -17.35
C GLU A 110 -1.02 13.69 -18.01
N ASN A 111 -2.13 13.18 -18.54
CA ASN A 111 -2.27 11.89 -19.21
C ASN A 111 -1.60 10.72 -18.45
N PRO A 112 -2.00 10.47 -17.18
CA PRO A 112 -1.39 9.43 -16.36
C PRO A 112 -1.59 8.04 -16.99
N LYS A 113 -0.56 7.20 -16.97
CA LYS A 113 -0.72 5.79 -17.35
C LYS A 113 -1.47 5.05 -16.25
N LEU A 114 -2.72 4.68 -16.54
CA LEU A 114 -3.61 4.03 -15.57
C LEU A 114 -3.17 2.61 -15.23
N TRP A 115 -3.27 2.27 -13.95
CA TRP A 115 -3.05 0.92 -13.43
C TRP A 115 -4.32 0.08 -13.54
N SER A 116 -4.16 -1.20 -13.88
CA SER A 116 -5.19 -2.22 -13.83
C SER A 116 -4.55 -3.61 -13.72
N ALA A 117 -5.35 -4.65 -13.44
CA ALA A 117 -4.87 -6.04 -13.50
C ALA A 117 -4.55 -6.52 -14.93
N GLU A 118 -4.94 -5.75 -15.95
CA GLU A 118 -4.66 -6.02 -17.37
C GLU A 118 -3.33 -5.37 -17.80
N ILE A 119 -3.11 -4.13 -17.38
CA ILE A 119 -1.89 -3.35 -17.62
C ILE A 119 -1.46 -2.70 -16.31
N PRO A 120 -0.52 -3.31 -15.56
CA PRO A 120 -0.08 -2.81 -14.26
C PRO A 120 0.93 -1.65 -14.42
N ASN A 121 0.49 -0.53 -15.01
CA ASN A 121 1.32 0.66 -15.10
C ASN A 121 1.62 1.21 -13.71
N LEU A 122 2.90 1.38 -13.39
CA LEU A 122 3.36 1.90 -12.12
C LEU A 122 4.28 3.10 -12.33
N TYR A 123 4.19 4.03 -11.39
CA TYR A 123 5.14 5.09 -11.14
C TYR A 123 5.87 4.79 -9.83
N ARG A 124 6.95 5.51 -9.55
CA ARG A 124 7.64 5.48 -8.26
C ARG A 124 7.53 6.85 -7.59
N ALA A 125 6.89 6.91 -6.43
CA ALA A 125 6.89 8.10 -5.59
C ALA A 125 8.05 8.00 -4.59
N VAL A 126 8.91 9.01 -4.58
CA VAL A 126 10.02 9.15 -3.64
C VAL A 126 9.69 10.34 -2.73
N VAL A 127 9.70 10.09 -1.42
CA VAL A 127 9.42 11.05 -0.36
C VAL A 127 10.73 11.30 0.38
N GLU A 128 11.28 12.49 0.22
CA GLU A 128 12.55 12.90 0.80
C GLU A 128 12.29 13.83 1.97
N LEU A 129 12.85 13.51 3.14
CA LEU A 129 12.97 14.43 4.26
C LEU A 129 14.37 15.01 4.24
N HIS A 130 14.48 16.33 4.12
CA HIS A 130 15.76 17.01 4.00
C HIS A 130 15.70 18.41 4.61
N THR A 131 16.85 19.05 4.74
CA THR A 131 16.95 20.46 5.16
C THR A 131 16.87 21.39 3.94
N ALA A 132 16.57 22.66 4.18
CA ALA A 132 16.43 23.68 3.16
C ALA A 132 17.72 23.96 2.36
N ASP A 133 18.89 23.62 2.91
CA ASP A 133 20.18 23.69 2.23
C ASP A 133 20.48 22.46 1.34
N GLY A 134 19.57 21.48 1.31
CA GLY A 134 19.66 20.28 0.48
C GLY A 134 20.28 19.06 1.16
N THR A 135 20.57 19.11 2.47
CA THR A 135 21.09 17.93 3.18
C THR A 135 19.97 16.91 3.40
N LEU A 136 20.06 15.76 2.73
CA LEU A 136 19.12 14.65 2.90
C LEU A 136 19.25 14.03 4.30
N ILE A 137 18.13 13.89 5.00
CA ILE A 137 18.05 13.20 6.29
C ILE A 137 17.71 11.73 6.04
N GLU A 138 16.63 11.48 5.29
CA GLU A 138 16.25 10.15 4.81
C GLU A 138 15.25 10.23 3.65
N ALA A 139 15.00 9.09 3.01
CA ALA A 139 13.99 8.96 1.97
C ALA A 139 13.21 7.66 2.13
N GLU A 140 11.90 7.74 1.90
CA GLU A 140 10.99 6.60 1.77
C GLU A 140 10.38 6.59 0.37
N ALA A 141 9.90 5.44 -0.10
CA ALA A 141 9.32 5.37 -1.44
C ALA A 141 8.35 4.21 -1.63
N SER A 142 7.36 4.41 -2.50
CA SER A 142 6.35 3.41 -2.86
C SER A 142 6.08 3.39 -4.35
N ASP A 143 5.63 2.22 -4.84
CA ASP A 143 5.12 2.09 -6.20
C ASP A 143 3.68 2.67 -6.24
N VAL A 144 3.37 3.47 -7.25
CA VAL A 144 2.09 4.18 -7.37
C VAL A 144 1.37 3.75 -8.65
N GLY A 145 0.22 3.09 -8.46
CA GLY A 145 -0.72 2.81 -9.53
C GLY A 145 -1.81 3.89 -9.59
N PHE A 146 -1.89 4.61 -10.71
CA PHE A 146 -2.99 5.55 -10.97
C PHE A 146 -4.26 4.77 -11.28
N ARG A 147 -5.15 4.63 -10.31
CA ARG A 147 -6.49 4.04 -10.52
C ARG A 147 -7.52 4.67 -9.61
N GLU A 148 -8.77 4.64 -10.05
CA GLU A 148 -9.92 4.99 -9.24
C GLU A 148 -10.84 3.79 -9.09
N VAL A 149 -11.27 3.53 -7.85
CA VAL A 149 -12.24 2.49 -7.51
C VAL A 149 -13.46 3.18 -6.91
N ARG A 150 -14.64 2.96 -7.49
CA ARG A 150 -15.89 3.52 -6.97
C ARG A 150 -17.07 2.59 -7.23
N ILE A 151 -18.10 2.71 -6.40
CA ILE A 151 -19.40 2.10 -6.65
C ILE A 151 -20.34 3.20 -7.14
N GLU A 152 -20.84 3.05 -8.35
CA GLU A 152 -21.75 4.01 -8.97
C GLU A 152 -22.90 3.25 -9.63
N ASN A 153 -24.13 3.66 -9.38
CA ASN A 153 -25.34 2.99 -9.90
C ASN A 153 -25.36 1.47 -9.64
N GLY A 154 -24.84 1.04 -8.47
CA GLY A 154 -24.79 -0.36 -8.06
C GLY A 154 -23.70 -1.20 -8.74
N LEU A 155 -22.80 -0.59 -9.52
CA LEU A 155 -21.69 -1.27 -10.19
C LEU A 155 -20.35 -0.90 -9.56
N LEU A 156 -19.50 -1.88 -9.31
CA LEU A 156 -18.10 -1.67 -8.96
C LEU A 156 -17.31 -1.29 -10.21
N LEU A 157 -16.82 -0.07 -10.26
CA LEU A 157 -16.06 0.49 -11.38
C LEU A 157 -14.57 0.59 -11.02
N LEU A 158 -13.72 0.25 -11.98
CA LEU A 158 -12.31 0.61 -12.00
C LEU A 158 -12.07 1.53 -13.20
N ASN A 159 -11.55 2.72 -12.95
CA ASN A 159 -11.26 3.71 -13.99
C ASN A 159 -12.48 3.96 -14.90
N GLY A 160 -13.66 4.09 -14.29
CA GLY A 160 -14.93 4.30 -14.98
C GLY A 160 -15.55 3.07 -15.68
N LYS A 161 -14.90 1.89 -15.63
CA LYS A 161 -15.40 0.67 -16.29
C LYS A 161 -15.84 -0.38 -15.27
N PRO A 162 -16.98 -1.06 -15.48
CA PRO A 162 -17.46 -2.10 -14.57
C PRO A 162 -16.54 -3.32 -14.58
N LEU A 163 -16.15 -3.79 -13.41
CA LEU A 163 -15.30 -4.96 -13.26
C LEU A 163 -16.08 -6.28 -13.36
N LEU A 164 -15.49 -7.26 -14.05
CA LEU A 164 -15.84 -8.67 -13.89
C LEU A 164 -14.74 -9.35 -13.08
N ILE A 165 -15.04 -9.71 -11.84
CA ILE A 165 -14.07 -10.35 -10.95
C ILE A 165 -13.96 -11.84 -11.29
N ARG A 166 -12.77 -12.25 -11.70
CA ARG A 166 -12.33 -13.64 -11.85
C ARG A 166 -11.38 -13.91 -10.70
N GLY A 167 -11.96 -14.11 -9.52
CA GLY A 167 -11.26 -14.16 -8.25
C GLY A 167 -11.06 -15.57 -7.70
N VAL A 168 -10.01 -15.75 -6.89
CA VAL A 168 -9.77 -16.96 -6.10
C VAL A 168 -9.42 -16.57 -4.65
N ASN A 169 -9.76 -17.43 -3.69
CA ASN A 169 -9.28 -17.29 -2.32
C ASN A 169 -7.91 -17.96 -2.21
N ARG A 170 -6.96 -17.30 -1.55
CA ARG A 170 -5.62 -17.83 -1.33
C ARG A 170 -5.26 -17.77 0.14
N HIS A 171 -4.99 -18.93 0.72
CA HIS A 171 -4.29 -19.04 2.00
C HIS A 171 -2.77 -19.04 1.78
N GLU A 172 -2.03 -18.55 2.76
CA GLU A 172 -0.58 -18.73 2.83
C GLU A 172 -0.27 -20.15 3.34
N HIS A 173 0.06 -21.04 2.40
CA HIS A 173 0.32 -22.44 2.69
C HIS A 173 1.45 -22.99 1.82
N HIS A 174 2.39 -23.69 2.45
CA HIS A 174 3.45 -24.44 1.82
C HIS A 174 3.48 -25.86 2.40
N PRO A 175 3.54 -26.93 1.57
CA PRO A 175 3.45 -28.31 2.05
C PRO A 175 4.60 -28.73 2.96
N LEU A 176 5.77 -28.09 2.85
CA LEU A 176 6.95 -28.37 3.68
C LEU A 176 7.18 -27.34 4.80
N HIS A 177 6.70 -26.10 4.62
CA HIS A 177 7.04 -24.97 5.49
C HIS A 177 5.83 -24.43 6.27
N GLY A 178 4.66 -25.06 6.14
CA GLY A 178 3.45 -24.65 6.84
C GLY A 178 2.93 -23.33 6.31
N GLN A 179 2.92 -22.30 7.16
CA GLN A 179 2.42 -20.95 6.84
C GLN A 179 3.54 -19.95 6.51
N VAL A 180 4.80 -20.41 6.50
CA VAL A 180 5.94 -19.58 6.07
C VAL A 180 5.90 -19.45 4.55
N MET A 181 5.89 -18.21 4.07
CA MET A 181 5.88 -17.90 2.65
C MET A 181 7.23 -17.39 2.18
N ASP A 182 7.63 -17.81 0.98
CA ASP A 182 8.78 -17.31 0.25
C ASP A 182 8.35 -16.65 -1.08
N GLU A 183 9.22 -15.80 -1.63
CA GLU A 183 8.96 -15.08 -2.88
C GLU A 183 8.68 -16.01 -4.05
N GLN A 184 9.42 -17.12 -4.17
CA GLN A 184 9.28 -18.04 -5.30
C GLN A 184 7.89 -18.67 -5.33
N THR A 185 7.39 -19.13 -4.18
CA THR A 185 6.03 -19.67 -4.05
C THR A 185 4.98 -18.62 -4.40
N MET A 186 5.13 -17.38 -3.91
CA MET A 186 4.20 -16.28 -4.26
C MET A 186 4.18 -15.98 -5.76
N VAL A 187 5.35 -15.90 -6.40
CA VAL A 187 5.48 -15.65 -7.84
C VAL A 187 4.87 -16.81 -8.63
N GLN A 188 5.12 -18.06 -8.22
CA GLN A 188 4.53 -19.23 -8.87
C GLN A 188 3.00 -19.18 -8.82
N ASP A 189 2.42 -18.89 -7.66
CA ASP A 189 0.98 -18.74 -7.47
C ASP A 189 0.40 -17.67 -8.41
N ILE A 190 1.03 -16.51 -8.47
CA ILE A 190 0.60 -15.38 -9.32
C ILE A 190 0.64 -15.77 -10.79
N LEU A 191 1.73 -16.38 -11.26
CA LEU A 191 1.87 -16.81 -12.64
C LEU A 191 0.79 -17.83 -13.02
N LEU A 192 0.54 -18.83 -12.17
CA LEU A 192 -0.50 -19.82 -12.38
C LEU A 192 -1.89 -19.17 -12.42
N MET A 193 -2.19 -18.25 -11.51
CA MET A 193 -3.44 -17.50 -11.51
C MET A 193 -3.63 -16.73 -12.82
N LYS A 194 -2.64 -15.95 -13.24
CA LYS A 194 -2.70 -15.14 -14.46
C LYS A 194 -2.82 -16.00 -15.71
N GLN A 195 -2.06 -17.09 -15.82
CA GLN A 195 -2.14 -18.06 -16.93
C GLN A 195 -3.52 -18.73 -17.03
N ASN A 196 -4.22 -18.86 -15.91
CA ASN A 196 -5.57 -19.41 -15.84
C ASN A 196 -6.67 -18.32 -15.82
N ASN A 197 -6.36 -17.13 -16.34
CA ASN A 197 -7.29 -16.00 -16.53
C ASN A 197 -7.90 -15.42 -15.25
N PHE A 198 -7.31 -15.66 -14.08
CA PHE A 198 -7.68 -14.96 -12.85
C PHE A 198 -7.14 -13.53 -12.87
N ASN A 199 -7.96 -12.59 -12.39
CA ASN A 199 -7.61 -11.18 -12.28
C ASN A 199 -7.67 -10.66 -10.84
N ALA A 200 -8.14 -11.47 -9.89
CA ALA A 200 -8.28 -11.05 -8.50
C ALA A 200 -7.94 -12.18 -7.53
N VAL A 201 -7.56 -11.78 -6.32
CA VAL A 201 -7.28 -12.67 -5.20
C VAL A 201 -7.83 -12.06 -3.92
N ARG A 202 -8.42 -12.90 -3.07
CA ARG A 202 -8.81 -12.52 -1.72
C ARG A 202 -7.82 -13.10 -0.71
N CYS A 203 -7.34 -12.26 0.20
CA CYS A 203 -6.46 -12.62 1.31
C CYS A 203 -7.22 -13.38 2.41
N SER A 204 -7.73 -14.57 2.10
CA SER A 204 -8.48 -15.39 3.05
C SER A 204 -7.55 -15.88 4.18
N HIS A 205 -7.70 -15.48 5.44
CA HIS A 205 -8.64 -14.49 6.00
C HIS A 205 -7.89 -13.57 6.97
N TYR A 206 -6.82 -12.97 6.46
CA TYR A 206 -5.84 -12.19 7.18
C TYR A 206 -4.92 -11.44 6.21
N PRO A 207 -4.29 -10.33 6.65
CA PRO A 207 -3.28 -9.65 5.86
C PRO A 207 -2.13 -10.60 5.53
N ASN A 208 -1.77 -10.65 4.25
CA ASN A 208 -0.72 -11.53 3.73
C ASN A 208 0.67 -10.96 4.07
N HIS A 209 1.71 -11.71 3.73
CA HIS A 209 3.08 -11.24 3.79
C HIS A 209 3.25 -9.95 2.97
N PRO A 210 4.00 -8.92 3.43
CA PRO A 210 4.09 -7.62 2.76
C PRO A 210 4.49 -7.68 1.28
N LEU A 211 5.39 -8.61 0.93
CA LEU A 211 5.82 -8.83 -0.46
C LEU A 211 4.66 -9.21 -1.41
N TRP A 212 3.60 -9.83 -0.91
CA TRP A 212 2.44 -10.24 -1.71
C TRP A 212 1.79 -9.05 -2.44
N TYR A 213 1.63 -7.94 -1.73
CA TYR A 213 1.02 -6.72 -2.27
C TYR A 213 1.90 -6.11 -3.37
N THR A 214 3.21 -5.99 -3.12
CA THR A 214 4.19 -5.54 -4.11
C THR A 214 4.17 -6.40 -5.38
N LEU A 215 4.04 -7.72 -5.24
CA LEU A 215 3.93 -8.61 -6.39
C LEU A 215 2.60 -8.42 -7.13
N CYS A 216 1.48 -8.27 -6.41
CA CYS A 216 0.17 -8.00 -7.03
C CYS A 216 0.14 -6.66 -7.77
N ASP A 217 0.81 -5.63 -7.25
CA ASP A 217 0.95 -4.33 -7.92
C ASP A 217 1.67 -4.48 -9.27
N ARG A 218 2.77 -5.25 -9.29
CA ARG A 218 3.66 -5.40 -10.46
C ARG A 218 3.14 -6.38 -11.52
N TYR A 219 2.57 -7.51 -11.09
CA TYR A 219 2.00 -8.51 -11.99
C TYR A 219 0.55 -8.20 -12.39
N GLY A 220 -0.12 -7.31 -11.63
CA GLY A 220 -1.49 -6.87 -11.88
C GLY A 220 -2.53 -7.88 -11.39
N LEU A 221 -2.88 -7.83 -10.10
CA LEU A 221 -4.05 -8.54 -9.55
C LEU A 221 -4.85 -7.59 -8.66
N TYR A 222 -6.18 -7.66 -8.73
CA TYR A 222 -7.04 -6.99 -7.76
C TYR A 222 -7.01 -7.75 -6.44
N VAL A 223 -6.69 -7.07 -5.35
CA VAL A 223 -6.58 -7.68 -4.03
C VAL A 223 -7.74 -7.22 -3.17
N VAL A 224 -8.44 -8.19 -2.55
CA VAL A 224 -9.29 -7.93 -1.39
C VAL A 224 -8.44 -8.22 -0.16
N ASP A 225 -7.98 -7.15 0.49
CA ASP A 225 -7.25 -7.24 1.74
C ASP A 225 -8.24 -7.42 2.90
N GLU A 226 -8.01 -8.42 3.73
CA GLU A 226 -8.97 -8.85 4.76
C GLU A 226 -8.32 -8.83 6.13
N ALA A 227 -8.97 -8.20 7.10
CA ALA A 227 -8.51 -8.19 8.48
C ALA A 227 -8.52 -9.61 9.08
N THR A 228 -7.58 -9.88 10.01
CA THR A 228 -7.53 -11.13 10.78
C THR A 228 -8.66 -11.17 11.81
N LEU A 229 -9.88 -11.49 11.36
CA LEU A 229 -11.04 -11.60 12.24
C LEU A 229 -12.00 -12.67 11.74
N LYS A 230 -11.99 -13.83 12.39
CA LYS A 230 -12.92 -14.92 12.09
C LYS A 230 -13.33 -15.66 13.37
N PRO A 231 -14.38 -15.20 14.07
CA PRO A 231 -14.95 -15.91 15.23
C PRO A 231 -15.98 -16.95 14.75
N THR A 232 -15.53 -18.03 14.10
CA THR A 232 -16.45 -19.04 13.53
C THR A 232 -17.12 -19.94 14.56
N ALA A 233 -16.60 -20.04 15.77
CA ALA A 233 -17.15 -20.90 16.83
C ALA A 233 -18.55 -20.51 17.36
N TRP A 234 -19.11 -19.35 16.98
CA TRP A 234 -20.41 -18.87 17.46
C TRP A 234 -21.55 -18.91 16.42
N CYS A 235 -21.28 -19.36 15.19
CA CYS A 235 -22.26 -19.36 14.09
C CYS A 235 -22.57 -20.76 13.51
N GLN A 236 -22.33 -21.84 14.27
CA GLN A 236 -22.83 -23.19 13.94
C GLN A 236 -23.73 -23.73 15.05
#